data_AF-A0A1H2S5J0-F1
#
_entry.id   AF-A0A1H2S5J0-F1
#
_cell.length_a   1.000
_cell.length_b   1.000
_cell.length_c   1.000
_cell.angle_alpha   90.00
_cell.angle_beta   90.00
_cell.angle_gamma   90.00
#
_symmetry.space_group_name_H-M   'P 1'
#
loop_
_entity.id
_entity.type
_entity.pdbx_description
1 polymer ?
#
loop_
_entity_poly.entity_id
_entity_poly.type
_entity_poly.pdbx_seq_one_letter_code
_entity_poly.pdbx_strand_id
1 'polypeptide(L)'
;MNTHQFIKKHRKLIMIIAAIALMIVPVSAAKNAMEVDASTSKIVSLAYSKLGSKYIYGASHSMSALRNKKQRSFDCSGFVSWVYYQSGHNIGVRTTSSLRSVGRRVSWANRQKGDILLFGSHTGIYIGNNKMIHAPNSRSRVRVEKLSGHWRSRLKQIRRVVSSSDKAAVEKTISKATKAVNTNTNTSSSKYTTGNWKITVSSNVRAKATASSKKLGRLKKGSVVTVKSIKYGRWAKISFKGKTGWVSLRGAHAVRA
;
A
#
# COMPACT_ATOMS: atom_id res chain seq x y z
N MET A 1 26.36 16.51 -34.62
CA MET A 1 26.21 17.05 -33.24
C MET A 1 26.55 15.92 -32.27
N ASN A 2 27.69 15.99 -31.58
CA ASN A 2 28.20 14.85 -30.78
C ASN A 2 27.27 14.54 -29.60
N THR A 3 27.01 13.25 -29.38
CA THR A 3 26.18 12.70 -28.29
C THR A 3 26.57 13.26 -26.91
N HIS A 4 27.85 13.51 -26.69
CA HIS A 4 28.37 14.15 -25.48
C HIS A 4 27.91 15.61 -25.28
N GLN A 5 27.76 16.39 -26.36
CA GLN A 5 27.30 17.79 -26.29
C GLN A 5 25.79 17.88 -26.04
N PHE A 6 25.02 16.92 -26.56
CA PHE A 6 23.57 16.82 -26.33
C PHE A 6 23.25 16.54 -24.86
N ILE A 7 23.97 15.58 -24.25
CA ILE A 7 23.80 15.25 -22.82
C ILE A 7 24.18 16.45 -21.95
N LYS A 8 25.30 17.14 -22.22
CA LYS A 8 25.73 18.30 -21.42
C LYS A 8 24.72 19.47 -21.49
N LYS A 9 24.10 19.69 -22.65
CA LYS A 9 23.08 20.74 -22.88
C LYS A 9 21.72 20.42 -22.23
N HIS A 10 21.34 19.15 -22.12
CA HIS A 10 20.05 18.72 -21.58
C HIS A 10 20.11 18.08 -20.18
N ARG A 11 21.28 18.03 -19.53
CA ARG A 11 21.49 17.43 -18.20
C ARG A 11 20.50 17.91 -17.12
N LYS A 12 20.15 19.20 -17.09
CA LYS A 12 19.13 19.72 -16.14
C LYS A 12 17.73 19.22 -16.47
N LEU A 13 17.38 19.08 -17.76
CA LEU A 13 16.07 18.60 -18.21
C LEU A 13 15.93 17.08 -18.05
N ILE A 14 17.00 16.32 -18.34
CA ILE A 14 17.08 14.86 -18.15
C ILE A 14 16.97 14.49 -16.66
N MET A 15 17.62 15.26 -15.77
CA MET A 15 17.53 15.06 -14.32
C MET A 15 16.14 15.42 -13.75
N ILE A 16 15.45 16.42 -14.32
CA ILE A 16 14.06 16.77 -13.93
C ILE A 16 13.06 15.71 -14.40
N ILE A 17 13.24 15.15 -15.60
CA ILE A 17 12.39 14.05 -16.10
C ILE A 17 12.61 12.78 -15.27
N ALA A 18 13.83 12.46 -14.87
CA ALA A 18 14.13 11.33 -13.97
C ALA A 18 13.55 11.52 -12.56
N ALA A 19 13.52 12.75 -12.03
CA ALA A 19 12.93 13.05 -10.72
C ALA A 19 11.38 13.04 -10.73
N ILE A 20 10.75 13.40 -11.85
CA ILE A 20 9.28 13.34 -12.01
C ILE A 20 8.81 11.90 -12.31
N ALA A 21 9.61 11.11 -13.03
CA ALA A 21 9.35 9.69 -13.28
C ALA A 21 9.41 8.82 -11.99
N LEU A 22 10.05 9.31 -10.93
CA LEU A 22 10.14 8.62 -9.63
C LEU A 22 8.92 8.87 -8.70
N MET A 23 8.02 9.81 -9.03
CA MET A 23 6.87 10.16 -8.18
C MET A 23 5.55 9.46 -8.53
N ILE A 24 5.49 8.64 -9.58
CA ILE A 24 4.30 7.86 -9.91
C ILE A 24 4.49 6.41 -9.46
N VAL A 25 4.68 6.21 -8.15
CA VAL A 25 4.35 4.90 -7.58
C VAL A 25 2.82 4.80 -7.60
N PRO A 26 2.22 3.79 -8.25
CA PRO A 26 0.77 3.66 -8.25
C PRO A 26 0.28 3.58 -6.80
N VAL A 27 -0.68 4.44 -6.44
CA VAL A 27 -1.26 4.54 -5.08
C VAL A 27 -1.70 3.16 -4.55
N SER A 28 -2.12 2.25 -5.44
CA SER A 28 -2.47 0.87 -5.10
C SER A 28 -1.27 0.05 -4.60
N ALA A 29 -0.07 0.23 -5.16
CA ALA A 29 1.13 -0.44 -4.68
C ALA A 29 1.58 0.09 -3.30
N ALA A 30 1.40 1.38 -3.05
CA ALA A 30 1.67 1.98 -1.74
C ALA A 30 0.65 1.50 -0.67
N LYS A 31 -0.64 1.40 -1.01
CA LYS A 31 -1.66 0.83 -0.14
C LYS A 31 -1.37 -0.64 0.21
N ASN A 32 -1.01 -1.45 -0.77
CA ASN A 32 -0.67 -2.86 -0.56
C ASN A 32 0.60 -3.02 0.30
N ALA A 33 1.61 -2.16 0.12
CA ALA A 33 2.79 -2.17 0.98
C ALA A 33 2.45 -1.80 2.44
N MET A 34 1.55 -0.84 2.63
CA MET A 34 1.07 -0.41 3.94
C MET A 34 0.23 -1.49 4.64
N GLU A 35 -0.60 -2.22 3.91
CA GLU A 35 -1.39 -3.34 4.45
C GLU A 35 -0.50 -4.53 4.86
N VAL A 36 0.53 -4.84 4.07
CA VAL A 36 1.53 -5.87 4.43
C VAL A 36 2.32 -5.47 5.68
N ASP A 37 2.67 -4.19 5.83
CA ASP A 37 3.32 -3.69 7.05
C ASP A 37 2.38 -3.75 8.28
N ALA A 38 1.11 -3.38 8.12
CA ALA A 38 0.10 -3.52 9.17
C ALA A 38 -0.16 -4.99 9.58
N SER A 39 -0.13 -5.89 8.61
CA SER A 39 -0.29 -7.33 8.82
C SER A 39 0.91 -7.97 9.54
N THR A 40 2.12 -7.65 9.10
CA THR A 40 3.36 -8.15 9.72
C THR A 40 3.57 -7.57 11.11
N SER A 41 3.21 -6.30 11.33
CA SER A 41 3.22 -5.70 12.68
C SER A 41 2.22 -6.37 13.62
N LYS A 42 1.03 -6.78 13.14
CA LYS A 42 0.06 -7.56 13.93
C LYS A 42 0.57 -8.95 14.32
N ILE A 43 1.23 -9.66 13.41
CA ILE A 43 1.87 -10.95 13.73
C ILE A 43 2.91 -10.78 14.83
N VAL A 44 3.79 -9.78 14.70
CA VAL A 44 4.85 -9.52 15.68
C VAL A 44 4.26 -9.10 17.04
N SER A 45 3.26 -8.22 17.07
CA SER A 45 2.64 -7.79 18.33
C SER A 45 1.93 -8.94 19.06
N LEU A 46 1.23 -9.81 18.33
CA LEU A 46 0.62 -11.01 18.90
C LEU A 46 1.67 -11.97 19.45
N ALA A 47 2.79 -12.15 18.75
CA ALA A 47 3.89 -12.97 19.25
C ALA A 47 4.46 -12.40 20.57
N TYR A 48 4.69 -11.09 20.63
CA TYR A 48 5.14 -10.40 21.85
C TYR A 48 4.16 -10.53 23.02
N SER A 49 2.84 -10.52 22.75
CA SER A 49 1.81 -10.67 23.79
C SER A 49 1.91 -11.99 24.57
N LYS A 50 2.66 -12.96 24.05
CA LYS A 50 2.86 -14.29 24.63
C LYS A 50 4.23 -14.51 25.24
N LEU A 51 5.09 -13.50 25.33
CA LEU A 51 6.32 -13.60 26.12
C LEU A 51 6.05 -14.16 27.52
N GLY A 52 6.92 -15.05 27.98
CA GLY A 52 6.78 -15.72 29.28
C GLY A 52 5.81 -16.90 29.32
N SER A 53 5.04 -17.16 28.26
CA SER A 53 4.16 -18.35 28.17
C SER A 53 4.97 -19.65 28.28
N LYS A 54 4.43 -20.67 28.95
CA LYS A 54 5.15 -21.92 29.25
C LYS A 54 5.33 -22.76 27.99
N TYR A 55 6.49 -23.39 27.83
CA TYR A 55 6.63 -24.45 26.83
C TYR A 55 6.00 -25.75 27.33
N ILE A 56 5.17 -26.37 26.51
CA ILE A 56 4.67 -27.74 26.72
C ILE A 56 4.67 -28.45 25.37
N TYR A 57 5.32 -29.62 25.29
CA TYR A 57 5.38 -30.40 24.05
C TYR A 57 3.96 -30.75 23.57
N GLY A 58 3.66 -30.52 22.29
CA GLY A 58 2.34 -30.77 21.71
C GLY A 58 1.26 -29.75 22.08
N ALA A 59 1.58 -28.70 22.84
CA ALA A 59 0.57 -27.69 23.19
C ALA A 59 0.22 -26.77 22.02
N SER A 60 -1.05 -26.38 21.96
CA SER A 60 -1.63 -25.54 20.90
C SER A 60 -1.74 -26.21 19.53
N HIS A 61 -1.98 -27.53 19.50
CA HIS A 61 -2.29 -28.31 18.30
C HIS A 61 -3.76 -28.68 18.16
N SER A 62 -4.67 -27.78 18.53
CA SER A 62 -6.11 -27.94 18.28
C SER A 62 -6.74 -26.61 17.89
N MET A 63 -7.81 -26.64 17.09
CA MET A 63 -8.50 -25.41 16.68
C MET A 63 -9.09 -24.65 17.88
N SER A 64 -9.52 -25.36 18.93
CA SER A 64 -9.96 -24.73 20.18
C SER A 64 -8.82 -23.95 20.85
N ALA A 65 -7.62 -24.54 20.92
CA ALA A 65 -6.45 -23.86 21.45
C ALA A 65 -6.03 -22.65 20.60
N LEU A 66 -6.11 -22.74 19.26
CA LEU A 66 -5.81 -21.60 18.37
C LEU A 66 -6.82 -20.45 18.55
N ARG A 67 -8.11 -20.78 18.73
CA ARG A 67 -9.18 -19.79 18.98
C ARG A 67 -9.06 -19.11 20.34
N ASN A 68 -8.49 -19.80 21.34
CA ASN A 68 -8.33 -19.24 22.67
C ASN A 68 -7.31 -18.09 22.70
N LYS A 69 -7.80 -16.85 22.75
CA LYS A 69 -6.98 -15.63 22.89
C LYS A 69 -6.15 -15.62 24.18
N LYS A 70 -6.62 -16.27 25.24
CA LYS A 70 -5.94 -16.37 26.54
C LYS A 70 -4.97 -17.54 26.62
N GLN A 71 -4.68 -18.26 25.53
CA GLN A 71 -3.72 -19.37 25.55
C GLN A 71 -2.34 -18.94 26.08
N ARG A 72 -1.76 -19.76 26.98
CA ARG A 72 -0.48 -19.51 27.68
C ARG A 72 0.50 -20.69 27.65
N SER A 73 0.17 -21.75 26.92
CA SER A 73 1.01 -22.94 26.78
C SER A 73 1.20 -23.29 25.31
N PHE A 74 2.46 -23.46 24.89
CA PHE A 74 2.80 -23.70 23.48
C PHE A 74 3.97 -24.66 23.34
N ASP A 75 3.98 -25.47 22.27
CA ASP A 75 5.26 -25.87 21.68
C ASP A 75 5.70 -24.89 20.59
N CYS A 76 6.83 -25.14 19.93
CA CYS A 76 7.36 -24.23 18.93
C CYS A 76 6.42 -24.00 17.75
N SER A 77 5.84 -25.07 17.20
CA SER A 77 4.97 -25.02 16.03
C SER A 77 3.52 -24.62 16.35
N GLY A 78 3.02 -24.99 17.52
CA GLY A 78 1.75 -24.54 18.07
C GLY A 78 1.77 -23.05 18.40
N PHE A 79 2.90 -22.51 18.88
CA PHE A 79 3.10 -21.07 19.02
C PHE A 79 2.96 -20.33 17.68
N VAL A 80 3.67 -20.79 16.64
CA VAL A 80 3.58 -20.19 15.30
C VAL A 80 2.15 -20.28 14.76
N SER A 81 1.51 -21.44 14.86
CA SER A 81 0.13 -21.66 14.41
C SER A 81 -0.86 -20.72 15.12
N TRP A 82 -0.71 -20.53 16.43
CA TRP A 82 -1.56 -19.63 17.22
C TRP A 82 -1.38 -18.17 16.81
N VAL A 83 -0.15 -17.69 16.67
CA VAL A 83 0.10 -16.29 16.26
C VAL A 83 -0.51 -16.02 14.89
N TYR A 84 -0.28 -16.93 13.95
CA TYR A 84 -0.81 -16.81 12.60
C TYR A 84 -2.34 -16.85 12.56
N TYR A 85 -2.96 -17.78 13.29
CA TYR A 85 -4.41 -17.84 13.44
C TYR A 85 -5.00 -16.52 13.97
N GLN A 86 -4.46 -16.00 15.07
CA GLN A 86 -4.97 -14.79 15.70
C GLN A 86 -4.70 -13.51 14.89
N SER A 87 -3.68 -13.54 14.03
CA SER A 87 -3.39 -12.43 13.13
C SER A 87 -4.41 -12.31 11.99
N GLY A 88 -5.18 -13.37 11.70
CA GLY A 88 -6.09 -13.47 10.56
C GLY A 88 -5.51 -14.27 9.38
N HIS A 89 -4.27 -14.75 9.51
CA HIS A 89 -3.57 -15.55 8.50
C HIS A 89 -3.63 -17.03 8.87
N ASN A 90 -4.83 -17.61 8.79
CA ASN A 90 -5.06 -18.97 9.24
C ASN A 90 -4.28 -19.99 8.40
N ILE A 91 -3.19 -20.50 8.96
CA ILE A 91 -2.41 -21.60 8.40
C ILE A 91 -2.85 -22.97 8.94
N GLY A 92 -3.84 -23.03 9.83
CA GLY A 92 -4.28 -24.23 10.53
C GLY A 92 -3.32 -24.66 11.63
N VAL A 93 -3.60 -25.82 12.24
CA VAL A 93 -2.68 -26.50 13.16
C VAL A 93 -1.52 -27.09 12.35
N ARG A 94 -0.28 -26.79 12.75
CA ARG A 94 0.91 -27.24 12.02
C ARG A 94 1.95 -27.81 12.96
N THR A 95 2.56 -28.91 12.53
CA THR A 95 3.86 -29.39 13.02
C THR A 95 5.01 -28.59 12.39
N THR A 96 6.19 -28.60 13.02
CA THR A 96 7.41 -28.00 12.43
C THR A 96 7.71 -28.52 11.02
N SER A 97 7.43 -29.80 10.75
CA SER A 97 7.64 -30.40 9.44
C SER A 97 6.68 -29.84 8.40
N SER A 98 5.39 -29.74 8.71
CA SER A 98 4.37 -29.21 7.79
C SER A 98 4.56 -27.71 7.48
N LEU A 99 5.13 -26.93 8.41
CA LEU A 99 5.46 -25.52 8.18
C LEU A 99 6.44 -25.31 7.03
N ARG A 100 7.26 -26.33 6.68
CA ARG A 100 8.18 -26.27 5.52
C ARG A 100 7.48 -26.01 4.20
N SER A 101 6.19 -26.32 4.10
CA SER A 101 5.40 -26.20 2.87
C SER A 101 4.43 -25.01 2.88
N VAL A 102 4.31 -24.27 3.99
CA VAL A 102 3.37 -23.15 4.12
C VAL A 102 3.92 -21.90 3.43
N GLY A 103 3.07 -21.15 2.73
CA GLY A 103 3.46 -19.88 2.09
C GLY A 103 4.55 -20.04 1.03
N ARG A 104 5.40 -19.02 0.86
CA ARG A 104 6.51 -18.98 -0.11
C ARG A 104 7.88 -19.06 0.59
N ARG A 105 8.88 -19.68 -0.05
CA ARG A 105 10.29 -19.62 0.37
C ARG A 105 10.85 -18.20 0.25
N VAL A 106 11.62 -17.79 1.24
CA VAL A 106 12.30 -16.48 1.28
C VAL A 106 13.78 -16.69 1.54
N SER A 107 14.63 -15.87 0.89
CA SER A 107 16.07 -15.86 1.14
C SER A 107 16.40 -15.10 2.42
N TRP A 108 17.55 -15.40 3.03
CA TRP A 108 18.01 -14.69 4.23
C TRP A 108 18.05 -13.17 4.05
N ALA A 109 18.56 -12.67 2.91
CA ALA A 109 18.64 -11.24 2.61
C ALA A 109 17.26 -10.57 2.52
N ASN A 110 16.24 -11.30 2.07
CA ASN A 110 14.90 -10.76 1.84
C ASN A 110 13.94 -11.02 3.00
N ARG A 111 14.42 -11.52 4.14
CA ARG A 111 13.59 -11.82 5.32
C ARG A 111 12.93 -10.56 5.88
N GLN A 112 11.68 -10.68 6.30
CA GLN A 112 10.86 -9.60 6.81
C GLN A 112 10.15 -10.04 8.09
N LYS A 113 9.80 -9.05 8.92
CA LYS A 113 9.02 -9.28 10.15
C LYS A 113 7.80 -10.15 9.84
N GLY A 114 7.53 -11.11 10.71
CA GLY A 114 6.47 -12.09 10.53
C GLY A 114 6.89 -13.37 9.80
N ASP A 115 8.02 -13.39 9.06
CA ASP A 115 8.47 -14.63 8.42
C ASP A 115 8.70 -15.77 9.42
N ILE A 116 8.34 -16.99 9.01
CA ILE A 116 8.55 -18.21 9.78
C ILE A 116 9.96 -18.70 9.51
N LEU A 117 10.73 -18.95 10.58
CA LEU A 117 12.09 -19.45 10.54
C LEU A 117 12.09 -20.92 10.93
N LEU A 118 12.71 -21.78 10.12
CA LEU A 118 12.73 -23.24 10.31
C LEU A 118 14.17 -23.73 10.50
N PHE A 119 14.42 -24.47 11.58
CA PHE A 119 15.74 -24.94 12.01
C PHE A 119 15.86 -26.48 12.01
N GLY A 120 15.02 -27.18 11.25
CA GLY A 120 14.96 -28.64 11.20
C GLY A 120 13.85 -29.19 12.11
N SER A 121 14.15 -29.36 13.40
CA SER A 121 13.20 -29.79 14.44
C SER A 121 12.51 -28.62 15.17
N HIS A 122 13.01 -27.40 14.99
CA HIS A 122 12.53 -26.20 15.68
C HIS A 122 12.03 -25.11 14.74
N THR A 123 11.19 -24.21 15.25
CA THR A 123 10.63 -23.07 14.49
C THR A 123 10.43 -21.83 15.36
N GLY A 124 10.40 -20.66 14.71
CA GLY A 124 10.15 -19.37 15.35
C GLY A 124 9.67 -18.32 14.34
N ILE A 125 9.37 -17.12 14.83
CA ILE A 125 8.90 -15.99 13.99
C ILE A 125 9.99 -14.91 13.99
N TYR A 126 10.39 -14.44 12.80
CA TYR A 126 11.31 -13.33 12.67
C TYR A 126 10.64 -12.01 13.07
N ILE A 127 11.28 -11.25 13.95
CA ILE A 127 10.73 -9.99 14.50
C ILE A 127 11.54 -8.75 14.10
N GLY A 128 12.46 -8.90 13.15
CA GLY A 128 13.39 -7.84 12.73
C GLY A 128 14.66 -7.82 13.57
N ASN A 129 15.58 -6.92 13.23
CA ASN A 129 16.83 -6.66 13.97
C ASN A 129 17.64 -7.93 14.30
N ASN A 130 17.65 -8.87 13.35
CA ASN A 130 18.31 -10.17 13.50
C ASN A 130 17.84 -10.97 14.74
N LYS A 131 16.56 -10.86 15.12
CA LYS A 131 15.97 -11.56 16.25
C LYS A 131 14.78 -12.41 15.82
N MET A 132 14.49 -13.42 16.61
CA MET A 132 13.25 -14.20 16.53
C MET A 132 12.57 -14.27 17.90
N ILE A 133 11.27 -14.54 17.87
CA ILE A 133 10.49 -14.96 19.03
C ILE A 133 10.01 -16.39 18.83
N HIS A 134 10.13 -17.21 19.86
CA HIS A 134 9.85 -18.65 19.79
C HIS A 134 9.54 -19.25 21.16
N ALA A 135 9.03 -20.49 21.18
CA ALA A 135 8.90 -21.33 22.37
C ALA A 135 9.96 -22.45 22.30
N PRO A 136 11.13 -22.34 22.96
CA PRO A 136 12.31 -23.15 22.62
C PRO A 136 12.28 -24.61 23.06
N ASN A 137 11.94 -24.89 24.33
CA ASN A 137 11.98 -26.23 24.91
C ASN A 137 11.28 -26.27 26.28
N SER A 138 11.08 -27.49 26.81
CA SER A 138 10.36 -27.79 28.05
C SER A 138 10.90 -27.13 29.32
N ARG A 139 12.17 -26.72 29.32
CA ARG A 139 12.79 -26.02 30.47
C ARG A 139 12.69 -24.50 30.36
N SER A 140 11.88 -24.00 29.44
CA SER A 140 11.86 -22.58 29.12
C SER A 140 10.47 -22.06 28.73
N ARG A 141 10.45 -20.79 28.36
CA ARG A 141 9.24 -20.00 28.06
C ARG A 141 9.41 -19.30 26.72
N VAL A 142 8.28 -18.82 26.17
CA VAL A 142 8.30 -17.98 24.99
C VAL A 142 9.19 -16.77 25.24
N ARG A 143 10.21 -16.58 24.40
CA ARG A 143 11.23 -15.54 24.57
C ARG A 143 11.80 -15.06 23.24
N VAL A 144 12.50 -13.93 23.27
CA VAL A 144 13.24 -13.40 22.12
C VAL A 144 14.68 -13.89 22.16
N GLU A 145 15.20 -14.30 21.01
CA GLU A 145 16.61 -14.67 20.85
C GLU A 145 17.23 -14.04 19.61
N LYS A 146 18.55 -13.80 19.66
CA LYS A 146 19.33 -13.32 18.51
C LYS A 146 19.57 -14.48 17.53
N LEU A 147 19.48 -14.20 16.24
CA LEU A 147 19.79 -15.13 15.16
C LEU A 147 21.28 -15.11 14.84
N SER A 148 22.09 -15.51 15.81
CA SER A 148 23.55 -15.64 15.72
C SER A 148 23.98 -17.02 16.25
N GLY A 149 25.23 -17.42 15.97
CA GLY A 149 25.81 -18.68 16.46
C GLY A 149 24.95 -19.92 16.14
N HIS A 150 24.48 -20.60 17.19
CA HIS A 150 23.66 -21.81 17.11
C HIS A 150 22.45 -21.66 16.18
N TRP A 151 21.70 -20.55 16.29
CA TRP A 151 20.50 -20.36 15.46
C TRP A 151 20.84 -20.11 14.01
N ARG A 152 21.87 -19.28 13.75
CA ARG A 152 22.22 -18.92 12.37
C ARG A 152 22.76 -20.12 11.59
N SER A 153 23.53 -20.99 12.24
CA SER A 153 24.10 -22.20 11.63
C SER A 153 23.03 -23.27 11.35
N ARG A 154 21.97 -23.32 12.16
CA ARG A 154 20.89 -24.33 12.02
C ARG A 154 19.72 -23.88 11.17
N LEU A 155 19.65 -22.61 10.77
CA LEU A 155 18.56 -22.12 9.93
C LEU A 155 18.55 -22.86 8.59
N LYS A 156 17.47 -23.58 8.32
CA LYS A 156 17.28 -24.35 7.09
C LYS A 156 16.44 -23.62 6.07
N GLN A 157 15.34 -23.00 6.50
CA GLN A 157 14.38 -22.37 5.59
C GLN A 157 13.70 -21.16 6.24
N ILE A 158 13.30 -20.22 5.40
CA ILE A 158 12.42 -19.09 5.77
C ILE A 158 11.17 -19.19 4.91
N ARG A 159 10.00 -19.10 5.55
CA ARG A 159 8.70 -19.15 4.87
C ARG A 159 7.92 -17.88 5.16
N ARG A 160 7.38 -17.27 4.10
CA ARG A 160 6.51 -16.11 4.18
C ARG A 160 5.09 -16.50 3.81
N VAL A 161 4.19 -16.38 4.77
CA VAL A 161 2.76 -16.63 4.59
C VAL A 161 2.05 -15.35 4.17
N VAL A 162 2.39 -14.23 4.81
CA VAL A 162 1.91 -12.90 4.42
C VAL A 162 2.57 -12.54 3.11
N SER A 163 1.90 -12.89 2.03
CA SER A 163 2.40 -12.58 0.72
C SER A 163 2.26 -11.08 0.49
N SER A 164 3.29 -10.45 -0.09
CA SER A 164 3.09 -9.27 -0.94
C SER A 164 2.41 -9.64 -2.29
N SER A 165 1.85 -10.86 -2.42
CA SER A 165 1.43 -11.47 -3.70
C SER A 165 0.04 -11.09 -4.19
N ASP A 166 -0.60 -10.11 -3.56
CA ASP A 166 -1.43 -9.12 -4.26
C ASP A 166 -0.61 -8.21 -5.20
N LYS A 167 0.66 -8.54 -5.48
CA LYS A 167 1.41 -8.03 -6.63
C LYS A 167 1.27 -8.92 -7.87
N ALA A 168 1.47 -10.25 -7.80
CA ALA A 168 1.58 -11.09 -9.01
C ALA A 168 0.23 -11.63 -9.53
N ALA A 169 -0.67 -12.03 -8.64
CA ALA A 169 -2.06 -12.36 -9.03
C ALA A 169 -2.81 -11.11 -9.50
N VAL A 170 -2.47 -9.97 -8.91
CA VAL A 170 -2.97 -8.65 -9.28
C VAL A 170 -2.30 -8.13 -10.54
N GLU A 171 -1.04 -8.43 -10.87
CA GLU A 171 -0.42 -8.05 -12.15
C GLU A 171 -0.96 -8.87 -13.33
N LYS A 172 -1.37 -10.12 -13.09
CA LYS A 172 -2.12 -10.94 -14.07
C LYS A 172 -3.57 -10.48 -14.22
N THR A 173 -4.22 -10.10 -13.11
CA THR A 173 -5.58 -9.53 -13.11
C THR A 173 -5.61 -8.10 -13.65
N ILE A 174 -4.57 -7.31 -13.42
CA ILE A 174 -4.32 -5.98 -14.00
C ILE A 174 -3.96 -6.15 -15.45
N SER A 175 -3.16 -7.12 -15.91
CA SER A 175 -2.94 -7.34 -17.36
C SER A 175 -4.25 -7.66 -18.09
N LYS A 176 -5.12 -8.49 -17.49
CA LYS A 176 -6.46 -8.80 -18.00
C LYS A 176 -7.40 -7.58 -17.93
N ALA A 177 -7.35 -6.80 -16.86
CA ALA A 177 -8.13 -5.58 -16.69
C ALA A 177 -7.58 -4.40 -17.51
N THR A 178 -6.29 -4.31 -17.81
CA THR A 178 -5.66 -3.26 -18.63
C THR A 178 -5.91 -3.52 -20.10
N LYS A 179 -6.02 -4.79 -20.54
CA LYS A 179 -6.56 -5.13 -21.86
C LYS A 179 -8.05 -4.77 -21.99
N ALA A 180 -8.84 -4.94 -20.92
CA ALA A 180 -10.25 -4.53 -20.89
C ALA A 180 -10.46 -3.01 -20.66
N VAL A 181 -9.48 -2.33 -20.08
CA VAL A 181 -9.48 -0.88 -19.84
C VAL A 181 -8.88 -0.13 -21.03
N ASN A 182 -7.99 -0.69 -21.85
CA ASN A 182 -7.56 -0.05 -23.09
C ASN A 182 -8.63 -0.03 -24.20
N THR A 183 -9.76 -0.73 -24.02
CA THR A 183 -10.98 -0.51 -24.80
C THR A 183 -11.95 0.47 -24.12
N ASN A 184 -11.58 1.02 -22.96
CA ASN A 184 -12.41 1.93 -22.14
C ASN A 184 -11.60 3.03 -21.40
N THR A 185 -10.44 3.44 -21.93
CA THR A 185 -9.73 4.63 -21.45
C THR A 185 -10.24 5.86 -22.21
N ASN A 186 -11.39 6.36 -21.78
CA ASN A 186 -11.68 7.78 -21.84
C ASN A 186 -12.11 8.25 -20.45
N THR A 187 -11.11 8.55 -19.63
CA THR A 187 -11.08 9.61 -18.60
C THR A 187 -12.41 10.00 -17.93
N SER A 188 -12.73 9.35 -16.80
CA SER A 188 -13.60 9.94 -15.76
C SER A 188 -12.80 10.90 -14.88
N SER A 189 -12.43 12.05 -15.46
CA SER A 189 -12.12 13.28 -14.75
C SER A 189 -12.43 14.51 -15.60
N SER A 190 -13.68 14.67 -16.04
CA SER A 190 -14.16 15.93 -16.63
C SER A 190 -15.69 15.94 -16.75
N LYS A 191 -16.39 16.47 -15.75
CA LYS A 191 -17.78 16.93 -15.93
C LYS A 191 -17.84 18.26 -16.71
N TYR A 192 -16.67 18.80 -17.11
CA TYR A 192 -16.51 20.17 -17.57
C TYR A 192 -15.40 20.22 -18.62
N THR A 193 -15.75 20.53 -19.87
CA THR A 193 -14.81 20.62 -20.99
C THR A 193 -14.50 22.08 -21.34
N THR A 194 -13.33 22.36 -21.90
CA THR A 194 -13.04 23.67 -22.51
C THR A 194 -13.96 23.92 -23.70
N GLY A 195 -14.36 25.16 -23.95
CA GLY A 195 -15.27 25.52 -25.03
C GLY A 195 -16.22 26.67 -24.69
N ASN A 196 -17.20 26.91 -25.57
CA ASN A 196 -18.20 27.95 -25.37
C ASN A 196 -19.32 27.45 -24.45
N TRP A 197 -19.56 28.19 -23.38
CA TRP A 197 -20.48 27.81 -22.33
C TRP A 197 -21.54 28.89 -22.16
N LYS A 198 -22.81 28.48 -22.13
CA LYS A 198 -23.93 29.35 -21.81
C LYS A 198 -24.13 29.35 -20.30
N ILE A 199 -24.00 30.54 -19.71
CA ILE A 199 -24.18 30.75 -18.28
C ILE A 199 -25.68 30.71 -17.95
N THR A 200 -26.12 29.74 -17.15
CA THR A 200 -27.56 29.57 -16.82
C THR A 200 -27.99 30.33 -15.56
N VAL A 201 -27.04 30.75 -14.72
CA VAL A 201 -27.27 31.61 -13.56
C VAL A 201 -26.23 32.72 -13.52
N SER A 202 -26.64 33.92 -13.10
CA SER A 202 -25.70 35.03 -13.01
C SER A 202 -24.57 34.72 -12.03
N SER A 203 -23.32 34.95 -12.42
CA SER A 203 -22.15 34.57 -11.61
C SER A 203 -21.09 35.67 -11.65
N ASN A 204 -20.33 35.80 -10.56
CA ASN A 204 -19.26 36.79 -10.46
C ASN A 204 -18.00 36.29 -11.17
N VAL A 205 -17.38 37.16 -11.96
CA VAL A 205 -16.03 36.96 -12.53
C VAL A 205 -15.02 37.51 -11.55
N ARG A 206 -13.97 36.75 -11.27
CA ARG A 206 -12.94 37.09 -10.29
C ARG A 206 -11.54 37.03 -10.88
N ALA A 207 -10.60 37.73 -10.24
CA ALA A 207 -9.21 37.77 -10.69
C ALA A 207 -8.45 36.46 -10.43
N LYS A 208 -8.83 35.71 -9.38
CA LYS A 208 -8.21 34.42 -9.04
C LYS A 208 -9.29 33.35 -8.84
N ALA A 209 -8.89 32.08 -8.89
CA ALA A 209 -9.75 30.91 -8.63
C ALA A 209 -10.12 30.75 -7.14
N THR A 210 -10.55 31.84 -6.48
CA THR A 210 -10.92 31.88 -5.06
C THR A 210 -12.08 32.85 -4.83
N ALA A 211 -12.97 32.51 -3.89
CA ALA A 211 -14.17 33.30 -3.58
C ALA A 211 -13.87 34.63 -2.87
N SER A 212 -12.67 34.77 -2.29
CA SER A 212 -12.20 36.00 -1.62
C SER A 212 -11.50 36.97 -2.56
N SER A 213 -11.23 36.59 -3.82
CA SER A 213 -10.49 37.46 -4.74
C SER A 213 -11.32 38.59 -5.33
N LYS A 214 -10.64 39.67 -5.76
CA LYS A 214 -11.22 40.86 -6.40
C LYS A 214 -12.21 40.47 -7.51
N LYS A 215 -13.42 41.02 -7.43
CA LYS A 215 -14.46 40.87 -8.45
C LYS A 215 -14.08 41.74 -9.66
N LEU A 216 -13.96 41.13 -10.82
CA LEU A 216 -13.69 41.81 -12.10
C LEU A 216 -14.98 42.23 -12.80
N GLY A 217 -16.10 41.59 -12.46
CA GLY A 217 -17.41 41.89 -13.01
C GLY A 217 -18.42 40.79 -12.72
N ARG A 218 -19.58 40.85 -13.36
CA ARG A 218 -20.66 39.87 -13.22
C ARG A 218 -21.13 39.41 -14.60
N LEU A 219 -21.23 38.11 -14.79
CA LEU A 219 -21.87 37.47 -15.93
C LEU A 219 -23.36 37.37 -15.65
N LYS A 220 -24.17 37.74 -16.64
CA LYS A 220 -25.62 37.59 -16.57
C LYS A 220 -26.02 36.19 -17.03
N LYS A 221 -27.21 35.73 -16.61
CA LYS A 221 -27.84 34.53 -17.16
C LYS A 221 -28.03 34.72 -18.67
N GLY A 222 -27.74 33.69 -19.45
CA GLY A 222 -27.77 33.67 -20.90
C GLY A 222 -26.46 34.05 -21.59
N SER A 223 -25.48 34.65 -20.88
CA SER A 223 -24.21 35.04 -21.49
C SER A 223 -23.38 33.83 -21.92
N VAL A 224 -22.80 33.87 -23.11
CA VAL A 224 -21.88 32.84 -23.60
C VAL A 224 -20.44 33.26 -23.29
N VAL A 225 -19.65 32.35 -22.70
CA VAL A 225 -18.23 32.58 -22.38
C VAL A 225 -17.36 31.43 -22.87
N THR A 226 -16.16 31.75 -23.33
CA THR A 226 -15.18 30.74 -23.74
C THR A 226 -14.33 30.31 -22.54
N VAL A 227 -14.47 29.05 -22.14
CA VAL A 227 -13.70 28.41 -21.06
C VAL A 227 -12.38 27.89 -21.62
N LYS A 228 -11.27 28.47 -21.15
CA LYS A 228 -9.89 28.11 -21.57
C LYS A 228 -9.28 26.98 -20.74
N SER A 229 -9.62 26.89 -19.45
CA SER A 229 -9.09 25.84 -18.57
C SER A 229 -9.92 25.70 -17.31
N ILE A 230 -9.94 24.52 -16.70
CA ILE A 230 -10.65 24.27 -15.44
C ILE A 230 -9.64 23.93 -14.34
N LYS A 231 -9.79 24.55 -13.17
CA LYS A 231 -8.91 24.37 -12.03
C LYS A 231 -9.68 23.75 -10.87
N TYR A 232 -9.12 22.67 -10.30
CA TYR A 232 -9.65 21.93 -9.15
C TYR A 232 -11.12 21.47 -9.31
N GLY A 233 -11.61 21.31 -10.55
CA GLY A 233 -13.01 20.95 -10.84
C GLY A 233 -14.06 21.94 -10.35
N ARG A 234 -13.66 23.13 -9.90
CA ARG A 234 -14.54 24.10 -9.20
C ARG A 234 -14.48 25.51 -9.77
N TRP A 235 -13.50 25.79 -10.63
CA TRP A 235 -13.29 27.10 -11.22
C TRP A 235 -12.98 26.99 -12.71
N ALA A 236 -13.69 27.74 -13.54
CA ALA A 236 -13.39 27.87 -14.96
C ALA A 236 -12.66 29.19 -15.22
N LYS A 237 -11.59 29.11 -15.99
CA LYS A 237 -10.86 30.26 -16.53
C LYS A 237 -11.52 30.69 -17.83
N ILE A 238 -11.94 31.94 -17.91
CA ILE A 238 -12.66 32.52 -19.05
C ILE A 238 -11.96 33.76 -19.56
N SER A 239 -12.27 34.15 -20.80
CA SER A 239 -11.98 35.49 -21.31
C SER A 239 -13.15 36.42 -21.00
N PHE A 240 -12.90 37.55 -20.34
CA PHE A 240 -13.91 38.55 -19.99
C PHE A 240 -13.35 39.96 -20.23
N LYS A 241 -13.97 40.73 -21.15
CA LYS A 241 -13.55 42.09 -21.53
C LYS A 241 -12.05 42.19 -21.88
N GLY A 242 -11.55 41.25 -22.69
CA GLY A 242 -10.13 41.20 -23.09
C GLY A 242 -9.15 40.74 -22.00
N LYS A 243 -9.62 40.46 -20.77
CA LYS A 243 -8.80 40.00 -19.65
C LYS A 243 -9.17 38.58 -19.22
N THR A 244 -8.22 37.87 -18.62
CA THR A 244 -8.48 36.54 -18.07
C THR A 244 -9.18 36.66 -16.72
N GLY A 245 -10.31 35.96 -16.55
CA GLY A 245 -11.07 35.91 -15.31
C GLY A 245 -11.41 34.48 -14.90
N TRP A 246 -11.84 34.30 -13.65
CA TRP A 246 -12.26 33.03 -13.08
C TRP A 246 -13.72 33.08 -12.63
N VAL A 247 -14.48 32.06 -12.99
CA VAL A 247 -15.88 31.88 -12.58
C VAL A 247 -16.04 30.58 -11.81
N SER A 248 -16.85 30.61 -10.75
CA SER A 248 -17.12 29.42 -9.93
C SER A 248 -18.08 28.48 -10.65
N LEU A 249 -17.71 27.20 -10.72
CA LEU A 249 -18.54 26.10 -11.21
C LEU A 249 -19.48 25.55 -10.11
N ARG A 250 -19.30 25.98 -8.86
CA ARG A 250 -20.04 25.48 -7.68
C ARG A 250 -21.45 26.10 -7.53
N GLY A 251 -22.00 26.60 -8.62
CA GLY A 251 -23.28 27.33 -8.64
C GLY A 251 -23.65 27.79 -10.05
N ALA A 252 -22.67 27.99 -10.94
CA ALA A 252 -22.95 28.11 -12.36
C ALA A 252 -23.31 26.74 -12.94
N HIS A 253 -24.60 26.46 -13.15
CA HIS A 253 -25.07 25.34 -13.97
C HIS A 253 -24.79 25.61 -15.45
N ALA A 254 -23.57 26.02 -15.78
CA ALA A 254 -23.23 26.40 -17.13
C ALA A 254 -23.22 25.14 -18.00
N VAL A 255 -24.02 25.20 -19.05
CA VAL A 255 -24.17 24.12 -20.03
C VAL A 255 -23.38 24.51 -21.28
N ARG A 256 -22.85 23.52 -21.98
CA ARG A 256 -22.23 23.75 -23.28
C ARG A 256 -23.26 24.41 -24.20
N ALA A 257 -22.86 25.52 -24.83
CA ALA A 257 -23.68 26.21 -25.82
C ALA A 257 -23.64 25.45 -27.15
#